data_AF-A0A9D1C144-F1
#
_entry.id   AF-A0A9D1C144-F1
#
_cell.length_a   1.000
_cell.length_b   1.000
_cell.length_c   1.000
_cell.angle_alpha   90.00
_cell.angle_beta   90.00
_cell.angle_gamma   90.00
#
_symmetry.space_group_name_H-M   'P 1'
#
loop_
_entity.id
_entity.type
_entity.pdbx_description
1 polymer ?
#
loop_
_entity_poly.entity_id
_entity_poly.type
_entity_poly.pdbx_seq_one_letter_code
_entity_poly.pdbx_strand_id
1 'polypeptide(L)' 'LLIKSQKNSSLREVVDTNLSLKAAKEQFEACYLSQLLRETSGNVSETAKRSGVDRTNLYRKLKALGIDPKNPK' A
#
# COMPACT_ATOMS: atom_id res chain seq x y z
N LEU A 1 -9.16 -30.39 1.31
CA LEU A 1 -9.56 -29.36 2.31
C LEU A 1 -8.29 -28.72 2.87
N LEU A 2 -7.86 -27.60 2.28
CA LEU A 2 -6.66 -26.87 2.69
C LEU A 2 -7.06 -25.64 3.49
N ILE A 3 -6.81 -25.68 4.80
CA ILE A 3 -6.95 -24.56 5.74
C ILE A 3 -5.72 -23.65 5.59
N LYS A 4 -5.88 -22.42 5.08
CA LYS A 4 -5.04 -21.23 5.33
C LYS A 4 -5.89 -20.00 4.94
N SER A 5 -6.06 -18.93 5.68
CA SER A 5 -5.47 -18.47 6.94
C SER A 5 -6.44 -17.43 7.50
N GLN A 6 -6.95 -17.64 8.72
CA GLN A 6 -7.49 -16.55 9.53
C GLN A 6 -6.38 -15.52 9.77
N LYS A 7 -6.54 -14.30 9.27
CA LYS A 7 -5.82 -13.10 9.73
C LYS A 7 -6.73 -11.87 9.55
N ASN A 8 -7.87 -11.89 10.25
CA ASN A 8 -8.68 -10.69 10.47
C ASN A 8 -8.97 -10.55 11.97
N SER A 9 -7.92 -10.68 12.79
CA SER A 9 -8.02 -10.58 14.24
C SER A 9 -7.13 -9.45 14.74
N SER A 10 -7.78 -8.37 15.18
CA SER A 10 -7.27 -7.13 15.78
C SER A 10 -7.13 -5.91 14.85
N LEU A 11 -8.26 -5.41 14.33
CA LEU A 11 -8.40 -4.04 13.78
C LEU A 11 -8.40 -3.00 14.91
N ARG A 12 -7.29 -2.89 15.65
CA ARG A 12 -6.88 -1.62 16.25
C ARG A 12 -5.64 -1.22 15.48
N GLU A 13 -5.81 -0.48 14.39
CA GLU A 13 -4.68 0.25 13.80
C GLU A 13 -4.19 1.21 14.87
N VAL A 14 -3.09 0.85 15.52
CA VAL A 14 -2.43 1.69 16.51
C VAL A 14 -1.82 2.84 15.72
N VAL A 15 -2.47 4.00 15.77
CA VAL A 15 -1.87 5.24 15.28
C VAL A 15 -0.70 5.56 16.18
N ASP A 16 0.52 5.35 15.67
CA ASP A 16 1.74 5.67 16.41
C ASP A 16 1.96 7.18 16.44
N THR A 17 1.61 7.81 17.56
CA THR A 17 1.77 9.25 17.79
C THR A 17 3.22 9.66 18.08
N ASN A 18 4.15 8.70 18.20
CA ASN A 18 5.58 9.02 18.30
C ASN A 18 6.17 9.35 16.92
N LEU A 19 5.49 8.96 15.84
CA LEU A 19 5.88 9.33 14.48
C LEU A 19 5.42 10.75 14.16
N SER A 20 6.26 11.47 13.41
CA SER A 20 5.80 12.72 12.79
C SER A 20 4.64 12.45 11.83
N LEU A 21 3.75 13.44 11.65
CA LEU A 21 2.64 13.33 10.69
C LEU A 21 3.11 12.94 9.28
N LYS A 22 4.30 13.40 8.89
CA LYS A 22 4.92 13.03 7.61
C LYS A 22 5.21 11.52 7.55
N ALA A 23 5.89 10.98 8.56
CA ALA A 23 6.25 9.56 8.60
C ALA A 23 5.01 8.66 8.72
N ALA A 24 4.02 9.05 9.52
CA ALA A 24 2.75 8.34 9.63
C ALA A 24 2.01 8.29 8.29
N LYS A 25 1.98 9.41 7.55
CA LYS A 25 1.39 9.48 6.20
C LYS A 25 2.14 8.60 5.20
N GLU A 26 3.48 8.58 5.24
CA GLU A 26 4.29 7.73 4.38
C GLU A 26 4.02 6.24 4.65
N GLN A 27 3.88 5.85 5.92
CA GLN A 27 3.56 4.47 6.30
C GLN A 27 2.16 4.06 5.84
N PHE A 28 1.16 4.93 6.02
CA PHE A 28 -0.19 4.71 5.48
C PHE A 28 -0.17 4.59 3.96
N GLU A 29 0.50 5.53 3.28
CA GLU A 29 0.56 5.56 1.82
C GLU A 29 1.23 4.29 1.26
N ALA A 30 2.29 3.81 1.90
CA ALA A 30 2.94 2.56 1.53
C ALA A 30 2.01 1.35 1.68
N CYS A 31 1.29 1.26 2.80
CA CYS A 31 0.37 0.16 3.06
C CYS A 31 -0.80 0.17 2.06
N TYR A 32 -1.39 1.35 1.84
CA TYR A 32 -2.48 1.57 0.89
C TYR A 32 -2.08 1.19 -0.54
N LEU A 33 -0.97 1.74 -1.05
CA LEU A 33 -0.53 1.46 -2.42
C LEU A 33 -0.11 0.01 -2.63
N SER A 34 0.52 -0.61 -1.63
CA SER A 34 0.89 -2.03 -1.70
C SER A 34 -0.35 -2.91 -1.75
N GLN A 35 -1.38 -2.57 -0.98
CA GLN A 35 -2.65 -3.28 -1.00
C GLN A 35 -3.37 -3.13 -2.35
N LEU A 36 -3.47 -1.91 -2.90
CA LEU A 36 -4.05 -1.73 -4.22
C LEU A 36 -3.27 -2.47 -5.31
N LEU A 37 -1.94 -2.47 -5.25
CA LEU A 37 -1.12 -3.23 -6.21
C LEU A 37 -1.38 -4.73 -6.11
N ARG A 38 -1.59 -5.28 -4.91
CA ARG A 38 -2.00 -6.69 -4.76
C ARG A 38 -3.36 -6.94 -5.40
N GLU A 39 -4.33 -6.06 -5.16
CA GLU A 39 -5.69 -6.18 -5.72
C GLU A 39 -5.73 -6.02 -7.24
N THR A 40 -4.85 -5.21 -7.82
CA THR A 40 -4.74 -5.00 -9.27
C THR A 40 -3.73 -5.94 -9.93
N SER A 41 -3.19 -6.92 -9.19
CA SER A 41 -2.17 -7.86 -9.70
C SER A 41 -0.95 -7.15 -10.30
N GLY A 42 -0.53 -6.05 -9.70
CA GLY A 42 0.60 -5.23 -10.12
C GLY A 42 0.32 -4.29 -11.30
N ASN A 43 -0.94 -4.13 -11.70
CA ASN A 43 -1.31 -3.20 -12.76
C ASN A 43 -1.28 -1.75 -12.26
N VAL A 44 -0.14 -1.08 -12.49
CA VAL A 44 0.10 0.32 -12.10
C VAL A 44 -0.91 1.30 -12.72
N SER A 45 -1.38 1.05 -13.94
CA SER A 45 -2.37 1.93 -14.59
C SER A 45 -3.72 1.87 -13.89
N GLU A 46 -4.14 0.67 -13.48
CA GLU A 46 -5.39 0.48 -12.73
C GLU A 46 -5.25 1.00 -11.29
N THR A 47 -4.11 0.77 -10.64
CA THR A 47 -3.80 1.34 -9.32
C THR A 47 -3.84 2.87 -9.34
N ALA A 48 -3.29 3.51 -10.38
CA ALA A 48 -3.34 4.98 -10.55
C ALA A 48 -4.78 5.48 -10.65
N LYS A 49 -5.62 4.83 -11.47
CA LYS A 49 -7.04 5.17 -11.58
C LYS A 49 -7.78 5.04 -10.26
N ARG A 50 -7.60 3.92 -9.54
CA ARG A 50 -8.30 3.66 -8.27
C ARG A 50 -7.85 4.56 -7.13
N SER A 51 -6.56 4.88 -7.07
CA SER A 51 -6.00 5.79 -6.06
C SER A 51 -6.23 7.27 -6.38
N GLY A 52 -6.63 7.61 -7.61
CA GLY A 52 -6.72 8.99 -8.08
C GLY A 52 -5.36 9.68 -8.22
N VAL A 53 -4.26 8.93 -8.09
CA VAL A 53 -2.90 9.44 -8.24
C VAL A 53 -2.50 9.36 -9.70
N ASP A 54 -1.97 10.44 -10.24
CA ASP A 54 -1.40 10.43 -11.59
C ASP A 54 -0.38 9.29 -11.75
N ARG A 55 -0.42 8.58 -12.88
CA ARG A 55 0.42 7.40 -13.11
C ARG A 55 1.91 7.70 -13.00
N THR A 56 2.37 8.87 -13.48
CA THR A 56 3.77 9.29 -13.41
C THR A 56 4.18 9.54 -11.96
N ASN A 57 3.30 10.21 -11.21
CA ASN A 57 3.50 10.45 -9.78
C ASN A 57 3.50 9.15 -8.98
N LEU A 58 2.66 8.18 -9.36
CA LEU A 58 2.60 6.88 -8.71
C LEU A 58 3.92 6.12 -8.84
N TYR A 59 4.54 6.08 -10.03
CA TYR A 59 5.87 5.46 -10.18
C TYR A 59 6.93 6.13 -9.29
N ARG A 60 6.91 7.45 -9.19
CA ARG A 60 7.82 8.20 -8.30
C ARG A 60 7.59 7.85 -6.84
N LYS A 61 6.32 7.74 -6.41
CA LYS A 61 5.93 7.34 -5.05
C LYS A 61 6.36 5.92 -4.74
N LEU A 62 6.06 4.95 -5.60
CA LEU A 62 6.45 3.56 -5.42
C LEU A 62 7.97 3.41 -5.29
N LYS A 63 8.74 4.14 -6.13
CA LYS A 63 10.20 4.17 -6.02
C LYS A 63 10.69 4.79 -4.71
N ALA A 64 10.10 5.89 -4.27
CA ALA A 64 10.45 6.53 -3.00
C ALA A 64 10.12 5.67 -1.78
N LEU A 65 9.04 4.88 -1.85
CA LEU A 65 8.58 3.96 -0.81
C LEU A 65 9.24 2.57 -0.90
N GLY A 66 10.06 2.32 -1.92
CA GLY A 66 10.73 1.02 -2.12
C GLY A 66 9.78 -0.13 -2.49
N ILE A 67 8.62 0.18 -3.07
CA ILE A 67 7.59 -0.80 -3.44
C ILE A 67 7.80 -1.24 -4.88
N ASP A 68 7.96 -2.55 -5.11
CA ASP A 68 7.96 -3.13 -6.45
C ASP A 68 6.52 -3.36 -6.92
N PRO A 69 6.08 -2.75 -8.04
CA PRO A 69 4.74 -2.99 -8.58
C PRO A 69 4.46 -4.46 -8.88
N LYS A 70 5.46 -5.26 -9.24
CA LYS A 70 5.30 -6.68 -9.56
C LYS A 70 5.31 -7.57 -8.32
N ASN A 71 5.83 -7.07 -7.21
CA ASN A 71 5.91 -7.80 -5.95
C ASN A 71 5.69 -6.85 -4.75
N PRO A 72 4.47 -6.33 -4.57
CA PRO A 72 4.14 -5.44 -3.47
C PRO A 72 4.20 -6.19 -2.13
N LYS A 73 5.19 -5.86 -1.30
CA LYS A 73 5.42 -6.45 0.04
C LYS A 73 4.31 -6.14 1.04
#